data_AF-A0A7S0WGV4-F1
#
_entry.id   AF-A0A7S0WGV4-F1
#
_cell.length_a   1.000
_cell.length_b   1.000
_cell.length_c   1.000
_cell.angle_alpha   90.00
_cell.angle_beta   90.00
_cell.angle_gamma   90.00
#
_symmetry.space_group_name_H-M   'P 1'
#
loop_
_entity.id
_entity.type
_entity.pdbx_description
1 polymer ?
#
loop_
_entity_poly.entity_id
_entity_poly.type
_entity_poly.pdbx_seq_one_letter_code
_entity_poly.pdbx_strand_id
1 'polypeptide(L)'
;SYCVVMRVALQLLVEAEAEAMQLDDFERIVTVYKRDVPMWSTDRLNRVLNAALLRADITDKVLDTFAEQFAAEDAAAAAARARRIPPAPACAGNPAADDMASAATSSSQSPPSGSAPPSQ
;
A
#
# COMPACT_ATOMS: atom_id res chain seq x y z
N SER A 1 14.70 10.66 15.85
CA SER A 1 13.39 11.36 15.92
C SER A 1 12.22 10.36 15.83
N TYR A 2 12.26 9.42 14.88
CA TYR A 2 11.25 8.35 14.74
C TYR A 2 11.10 7.43 15.97
N CYS A 3 12.17 7.20 16.74
CA CYS A 3 12.07 6.42 17.97
C CYS A 3 11.11 7.01 19.01
N VAL A 4 11.03 8.33 19.15
CA VAL A 4 10.13 8.97 20.12
C VAL A 4 8.67 8.78 19.68
N VAL A 5 8.38 8.96 18.40
CA VAL A 5 7.03 8.74 17.86
C VAL A 5 6.59 7.30 18.07
N MET A 6 7.47 6.33 17.81
CA MET A 6 7.15 4.92 18.02
C MET A 6 6.92 4.59 19.50
N ARG A 7 7.75 5.12 20.40
CA ARG A 7 7.57 4.95 21.85
C ARG A 7 6.25 5.52 22.33
N VAL A 8 5.88 6.71 21.86
CA VAL A 8 4.61 7.35 22.20
C VAL A 8 3.43 6.57 21.64
N ALA A 9 3.50 6.16 20.37
CA ALA A 9 2.46 5.34 19.75
C ALA A 9 2.23 4.03 20.51
N LEU A 10 3.31 3.32 20.86
CA LEU A 10 3.19 2.08 21.62
C LEU A 10 2.64 2.33 23.02
N GLN A 11 3.07 3.41 23.69
CA GLN A 11 2.55 3.73 25.01
C GLN A 11 1.06 4.11 24.99
N LEU A 12 0.59 4.77 23.94
CA LEU A 12 -0.85 5.03 23.73
C LEU A 12 -1.64 3.73 23.58
N LEU A 13 -1.09 2.75 22.85
CA LEU A 13 -1.69 1.42 22.70
C LEU A 13 -1.81 0.71 24.06
N VAL A 14 -0.74 0.72 24.86
CA VAL A 14 -0.72 0.10 26.19
C VAL A 14 -1.70 0.78 27.15
N GLU A 15 -1.75 2.12 27.15
CA GLU A 15 -2.64 2.87 28.04
C GLU A 15 -4.13 2.65 27.71
N ALA A 16 -4.46 2.42 26.43
CA ALA A 16 -5.81 2.12 25.98
C ALA A 16 -6.12 0.61 25.97
N GLU A 17 -5.12 -0.26 26.19
CA GLU A 17 -5.25 -1.71 26.05
C GLU A 17 -6.39 -2.26 26.90
N ALA A 18 -6.48 -1.84 28.16
CA ALA A 18 -7.52 -2.30 29.07
C ALA A 18 -8.94 -1.91 28.62
N GLU A 19 -9.09 -0.77 27.95
CA GLU A 19 -10.36 -0.31 27.38
C GLU A 19 -10.67 -1.04 26.06
N ALA A 20 -9.65 -1.26 25.23
CA ALA A 20 -9.77 -1.93 23.94
C ALA A 20 -10.04 -3.45 24.07
N MET A 21 -9.43 -4.12 25.04
CA MET A 21 -9.57 -5.57 25.27
C MET A 21 -10.94 -5.98 25.83
N GLN A 22 -11.73 -5.02 26.32
CA GLN A 22 -13.11 -5.25 26.75
C GLN A 22 -14.11 -5.19 25.58
N LEU A 23 -13.65 -4.87 24.38
CA LEU A 23 -14.48 -4.70 23.20
C LEU A 23 -14.31 -5.91 22.28
N ASP A 24 -15.42 -6.56 21.98
CA ASP A 24 -15.45 -7.71 21.04
C ASP A 24 -15.61 -7.27 19.57
N ASP A 25 -15.72 -5.96 19.33
CA ASP A 25 -16.03 -5.37 18.03
C ASP A 25 -14.89 -4.49 17.52
N PHE A 26 -14.39 -4.83 16.33
CA PHE A 26 -13.32 -4.10 15.65
C PHE A 26 -13.63 -2.61 15.46
N GLU A 27 -14.87 -2.26 15.09
CA GLU A 27 -15.23 -0.85 14.87
C GLU A 27 -15.15 -0.03 16.16
N ARG A 28 -15.51 -0.65 17.29
CA ARG A 28 -15.41 -0.01 18.60
C ARG A 28 -13.96 0.14 19.04
N ILE A 29 -13.13 -0.87 18.81
CA ILE A 29 -11.68 -0.80 19.07
C ILE A 29 -11.09 0.39 18.29
N VAL A 30 -11.39 0.50 16.99
CA VAL A 30 -10.91 1.62 16.17
C VAL A 30 -11.43 2.96 16.69
N THR A 31 -12.67 3.00 17.16
CA THR A 31 -13.28 4.22 17.73
C THR A 31 -12.54 4.69 18.98
N VAL A 32 -12.16 3.80 19.89
CA VAL A 32 -11.36 4.14 21.08
C VAL A 32 -10.08 4.88 20.67
N TYR A 33 -9.33 4.31 19.72
CA TYR A 33 -8.06 4.89 19.30
C TYR A 33 -8.20 6.18 18.48
N LYS A 34 -9.21 6.28 17.61
CA LYS A 34 -9.37 7.44 16.72
C LYS A 34 -10.12 8.60 17.35
N ARG A 35 -11.02 8.33 18.30
CA ARG A 35 -11.95 9.33 18.85
C ARG A 35 -11.71 9.60 20.33
N ASP A 36 -11.47 8.56 21.12
CA ASP A 36 -11.44 8.72 22.58
C ASP A 36 -10.04 9.14 23.06
N VAL A 37 -8.97 8.57 22.49
CA VAL A 37 -7.58 8.95 22.79
C VAL A 37 -7.31 10.45 22.60
N PRO A 38 -7.72 11.11 21.49
CA PRO A 38 -7.55 12.56 21.33
C PRO A 38 -8.31 13.41 22.36
N MET A 39 -9.35 12.85 22.97
CA MET A 39 -10.20 13.53 23.96
C MET A 39 -9.73 13.30 25.41
N TRP A 40 -8.65 12.54 25.61
CA TRP A 40 -8.10 12.31 26.94
C TRP A 40 -7.60 13.60 27.60
N SER A 41 -7.65 13.63 28.93
CA SER A 41 -7.16 14.77 29.69
C SER A 41 -5.67 14.98 29.49
N THR A 42 -5.24 16.24 29.58
CA THR A 42 -3.82 16.62 29.51
C THR A 42 -2.97 15.84 30.51
N ASP A 43 -3.48 15.59 31.72
CA ASP A 43 -2.77 14.81 32.74
C ASP A 43 -2.55 13.35 32.30
N ARG A 44 -3.56 12.73 31.66
CA ARG A 44 -3.44 11.38 31.13
C ARG A 44 -2.43 11.33 29.99
N LEU A 45 -2.49 12.29 29.07
CA LEU A 45 -1.54 12.40 27.96
C LEU A 45 -0.10 12.65 28.46
N ASN A 46 0.07 13.46 29.50
CA ASN A 46 1.38 13.68 30.12
C ASN A 46 1.94 12.41 30.77
N ARG A 47 1.10 11.59 31.42
CA ARG A 47 1.54 10.28 31.93
C ARG A 47 2.01 9.36 30.81
N VAL A 48 1.26 9.29 29.71
CA VAL A 48 1.66 8.54 28.52
C VAL A 48 2.99 9.04 27.97
N LEU A 49 3.17 10.35 27.82
CA LEU A 49 4.41 10.93 27.30
C LEU A 49 5.60 10.60 28.21
N ASN A 50 5.45 10.75 29.52
CA ASN A 50 6.50 10.44 30.49
C ASN A 50 6.86 8.94 30.46
N ALA A 51 5.86 8.06 30.43
CA ALA A 51 6.08 6.62 30.31
C ALA A 51 6.77 6.25 28.98
N ALA A 52 6.37 6.89 27.88
CA ALA A 52 6.99 6.70 26.56
C ALA A 52 8.46 7.16 26.52
N LEU A 53 8.80 8.26 27.20
CA LEU A 53 10.18 8.75 27.27
C LEU A 53 11.09 7.80 28.06
N LEU A 54 10.54 7.12 29.06
CA LEU A 54 11.26 6.13 29.88
C LEU A 54 11.47 4.78 29.19
N ARG A 55 10.81 4.53 28.05
CA ARG A 55 10.97 3.30 27.28
C ARG A 55 12.32 3.23 26.58
N ALA A 56 13.21 2.39 27.13
CA ALA A 56 14.53 2.12 26.59
C ALA A 56 14.57 0.96 25.58
N ASP A 57 13.48 0.17 25.49
CA ASP A 57 13.33 -1.00 24.63
C ASP A 57 13.29 -0.63 23.14
N ILE A 58 12.72 0.53 22.79
CA ILE A 58 12.64 0.99 21.41
C ILE A 58 13.79 1.96 21.13
N THR A 59 14.81 1.53 20.42
CA THR A 59 15.92 2.39 19.97
C THR A 59 15.91 2.52 18.44
N ASP A 60 16.58 3.55 17.90
CA ASP A 60 16.67 3.71 16.44
C ASP A 60 17.26 2.45 15.77
N LYS A 61 18.27 1.83 16.38
CA LYS A 61 18.84 0.56 15.89
C LYS A 61 17.82 -0.57 15.81
N VAL A 62 16.93 -0.68 16.79
CA VAL A 62 15.86 -1.70 16.79
C VAL A 62 14.85 -1.42 15.67
N LEU A 63 14.54 -0.14 15.43
CA LEU A 63 13.66 0.26 14.34
C LEU A 63 14.28 -0.01 12.97
N ASP A 64 15.58 0.21 12.82
CA ASP A 64 16.31 -0.11 11.59
C ASP A 64 16.25 -1.62 11.30
N THR A 65 16.48 -2.46 12.31
CA THR A 65 16.33 -3.92 12.17
C THR A 65 14.92 -4.32 11.71
N PHE A 66 13.88 -3.70 12.27
CA PHE A 66 12.50 -3.97 11.83
C PHE A 66 12.24 -3.49 10.40
N ALA A 67 12.81 -2.35 10.00
CA ALA A 67 12.69 -1.85 8.64
C ALA A 67 13.39 -2.78 7.63
N GLU A 68 14.56 -3.29 7.95
CA GLU A 68 15.29 -4.27 7.13
C GLU A 68 14.51 -5.58 7.00
N GLN A 69 13.96 -6.09 8.10
CA GLN A 69 13.11 -7.30 8.09
C GLN A 69 11.87 -7.11 7.23
N PHE A 70 11.17 -5.98 7.39
CA PHE A 70 10.00 -5.65 6.59
C PHE A 70 10.34 -5.56 5.10
N ALA A 71 11.45 -4.91 4.75
CA ALA A 71 11.90 -4.80 3.36
C ALA A 71 12.25 -6.18 2.76
N ALA A 72 12.87 -7.07 3.55
CA ALA A 72 13.19 -8.42 3.11
C ALA A 72 11.92 -9.27 2.86
N GLU A 73 10.93 -9.17 3.75
CA GLU A 73 9.64 -9.86 3.60
C GLU A 73 8.84 -9.35 2.40
N ASP A 74 8.77 -8.03 2.20
CA ASP A 74 8.08 -7.45 1.05
C ASP A 74 8.76 -7.82 -0.26
N ALA A 75 10.10 -7.81 -0.32
CA ALA A 75 10.85 -8.29 -1.47
C ALA A 75 10.58 -9.77 -1.77
N ALA A 76 10.50 -10.61 -0.73
CA ALA A 76 10.14 -12.02 -0.89
C ALA A 76 8.69 -12.20 -1.39
N ALA A 77 7.75 -11.41 -0.88
CA ALA A 77 6.36 -11.42 -1.32
C ALA A 77 6.22 -10.94 -2.77
N ALA A 78 6.94 -9.89 -3.17
CA ALA A 78 6.98 -9.38 -4.53
C ALA A 78 7.57 -10.42 -5.50
N ALA A 79 8.67 -11.09 -5.12
CA ALA A 79 9.25 -12.17 -5.90
C ALA A 79 8.29 -13.37 -6.05
N ALA A 80 7.56 -13.73 -4.99
CA ALA A 80 6.54 -14.76 -5.04
C ALA A 80 5.36 -14.39 -5.96
N ARG A 81 4.94 -13.12 -5.99
CA ARG A 81 3.93 -12.63 -6.94
C ARG A 81 4.44 -12.67 -8.38
N ALA A 82 5.68 -12.27 -8.65
CA ALA A 82 6.27 -12.30 -9.98
C ALA A 82 6.37 -13.73 -10.56
N ARG A 83 6.67 -14.73 -9.73
CA ARG A 83 6.70 -16.15 -10.14
C ARG A 83 5.32 -16.74 -10.46
N ARG A 84 4.23 -16.07 -10.04
CA ARG A 84 2.85 -16.51 -10.33
C ARG A 84 2.30 -15.96 -11.65
N ILE A 85 3.04 -15.09 -12.34
CA ILE A 85 2.71 -14.70 -13.71
C ILE A 85 3.19 -15.84 -14.61
N PRO A 86 2.30 -16.66 -15.19
CA PRO A 86 2.74 -17.67 -16.15
C PRO A 86 3.45 -16.95 -17.30
N PRO A 87 4.56 -17.50 -17.84
CA PRO A 87 5.17 -16.92 -19.03
C PRO A 87 4.09 -16.80 -20.10
N ALA A 88 3.96 -15.60 -20.67
CA ALA A 88 3.08 -15.41 -21.82
C ALA A 88 3.40 -16.50 -22.85
N PRO A 89 2.38 -17.18 -23.42
CA PRO A 89 2.64 -18.24 -24.38
C PRO A 89 3.52 -17.65 -25.49
N ALA A 90 4.71 -18.22 -25.66
CA ALA A 90 5.59 -17.85 -26.75
C ALA A 90 4.81 -18.08 -28.04
N CYS A 91 4.43 -17.00 -28.73
CA CYS A 91 3.90 -17.09 -30.08
C CYS A 91 4.97 -17.82 -30.90
N ALA A 92 4.66 -19.08 -31.25
CA ALA A 92 5.47 -19.88 -32.14
C ALA A 92 5.72 -19.04 -33.41
N GLY A 93 7.00 -18.81 -33.71
CA GLY A 93 7.41 -18.09 -34.89
C GLY A 93 6.77 -18.72 -36.13
N ASN A 94 6.09 -17.90 -36.92
CA ASN A 94 5.65 -18.27 -38.25
C ASN A 94 6.78 -17.88 -39.22
N PRO A 95 7.55 -18.81 -39.79
CA PRO A 95 8.54 -18.47 -40.81
C PRO A 95 7.85 -18.56 -42.17
N ALA A 96 7.14 -17.49 -42.55
CA ALA A 96 6.67 -17.33 -43.93
C ALA A 96 6.38 -15.86 -44.20
N ALA A 97 7.45 -15.05 -44.23
CA ALA A 97 7.47 -13.81 -44.97
C ALA A 97 8.72 -13.87 -45.85
N ASP A 98 8.48 -14.23 -47.12
CA ASP A 98 9.26 -13.96 -48.34
C ASP A 98 8.82 -15.05 -49.34
N ASP A 99 8.43 -14.81 -50.58
CA ASP A 99 8.29 -13.61 -51.38
C ASP A 99 7.71 -14.14 -52.70
N MET A 100 6.53 -13.70 -53.15
CA MET A 100 6.26 -13.59 -54.59
C MET A 100 4.94 -12.87 -54.86
N ALA A 101 5.16 -11.64 -55.34
CA ALA A 101 4.29 -10.75 -56.07
C ALA A 101 3.21 -11.35 -56.99
N SER A 102 2.21 -10.49 -57.21
CA SER A 102 1.33 -10.39 -58.39
C SER A 102 -0.05 -11.06 -58.32
N ALA A 103 -1.04 -10.29 -57.87
CA ALA A 103 -2.14 -9.92 -58.75
C ALA A 103 -2.82 -8.64 -58.23
N ALA A 104 -2.68 -7.56 -59.00
CA ALA A 104 -3.43 -6.33 -58.85
C ALA A 104 -4.94 -6.59 -59.04
N THR A 105 -5.81 -5.89 -58.29
CA THR A 105 -6.64 -4.79 -58.82
C THR A 105 -7.66 -4.27 -57.80
N SER A 106 -7.55 -2.96 -57.56
CA SER A 106 -8.60 -1.93 -57.44
C SER A 106 -9.89 -2.22 -56.66
N SER A 107 -10.14 -1.44 -55.60
CA SER A 107 -10.94 -0.20 -55.74
C SER A 107 -10.95 0.62 -54.45
N SER A 108 -10.67 1.90 -54.64
CA SER A 108 -10.69 3.03 -53.71
C SER A 108 -12.11 3.41 -53.24
N GLN A 109 -12.29 3.66 -51.94
CA GLN A 109 -13.26 4.67 -51.48
C GLN A 109 -12.87 5.21 -50.11
N SER A 110 -12.57 6.52 -50.05
CA SER A 110 -12.24 7.28 -48.84
C SER A 110 -13.51 7.57 -48.00
N PRO A 111 -13.39 7.75 -46.66
CA PRO A 111 -14.51 8.16 -45.83
C PRO A 111 -14.71 9.69 -45.87
N PRO A 112 -15.95 10.22 -45.83
CA PRO A 112 -16.14 11.66 -45.70
C PRO A 112 -16.00 12.12 -44.25
N SER A 113 -15.24 13.19 -44.08
CA SER A 113 -15.20 14.06 -42.91
C SER A 113 -16.57 14.69 -42.61
N GLY A 114 -16.89 14.85 -41.33
CA GLY A 114 -18.02 15.67 -40.89
C GLY A 114 -17.83 16.11 -39.44
N SER A 115 -17.27 17.31 -39.25
CA SER A 115 -17.15 17.98 -37.94
C SER A 115 -18.20 19.09 -37.80
N ALA A 116 -18.93 19.05 -36.68
CA ALA A 116 -19.59 20.16 -35.93
C ALA A 116 -20.73 20.95 -36.64
N PRO A 117 -21.55 21.81 -35.97
CA PRO A 117 -21.49 22.32 -34.57
C PRO A 117 -22.89 22.36 -33.85
N PRO A 118 -23.06 23.03 -32.66
CA PRO A 118 -24.27 23.01 -31.84
C PRO A 118 -25.18 24.25 -32.04
N SER A 119 -26.46 24.12 -31.68
CA SER A 119 -27.50 25.17 -31.39
C SER A 119 -28.82 24.42 -31.13
N GLN A 120 -29.70 24.68 -30.16
CA GLN A 120 -29.92 25.75 -29.18
C GLN A 120 -30.37 25.13 -27.86
#